data_AF-A0A1X1QNY0-F1
#
_entry.id   AF-A0A1X1QNY0-F1
#
_cell.length_a   1.000
_cell.length_b   1.000
_cell.length_c   1.000
_cell.angle_alpha   90.00
_cell.angle_beta   90.00
_cell.angle_gamma   90.00
#
_symmetry.space_group_name_H-M   'P 1'
#
loop_
_entity.id
_entity.type
_entity.pdbx_description
1 polymer ?
#
loop_
_entity_poly.entity_id
_entity_poly.type
_entity_poly.pdbx_seq_one_letter_code
_entity_poly.pdbx_strand_id
1 'polypeptide(L)' 'MKEFIAYQGNALTVEWFFDENGNSDSLDYFESLSDAQKRKTLMLFRRMGDFGKNHKNYQKRKKFSTTANE' A
#
# COMPACT_ATOMS: atom_id res chain seq x y z
N MET A 1 -15.07 10.50 -4.93
CA MET A 1 -13.81 10.32 -4.19
C MET A 1 -12.74 10.04 -5.23
N LYS A 2 -11.66 10.83 -5.33
CA LYS A 2 -10.60 10.54 -6.31
C LYS A 2 -9.84 9.32 -5.80
N GLU A 3 -9.87 8.22 -6.56
CA GLU A 3 -9.05 7.05 -6.28
C GLU A 3 -7.61 7.39 -6.69
N PHE A 4 -6.70 7.51 -5.72
CA PHE A 4 -5.30 7.83 -5.97
C PHE A 4 -4.47 6.56 -6.06
N ILE A 5 -4.79 5.75 -7.06
CA ILE A 5 -4.16 4.45 -7.30
C ILE A 5 -2.75 4.69 -7.83
N ALA A 6 -1.75 4.22 -7.09
CA ALA A 6 -0.35 4.21 -7.50
C ALA A 6 -0.06 3.04 -8.45
N TYR A 7 -0.70 1.89 -8.20
CA TYR A 7 -0.62 0.71 -9.06
C TYR A 7 -1.78 -0.26 -8.79
N GLN A 8 -2.45 -0.72 -9.84
CA GLN A 8 -3.45 -1.78 -9.75
C GLN A 8 -2.82 -3.09 -10.21
N GLY A 9 -2.51 -3.97 -9.26
CA GLY A 9 -1.96 -5.30 -9.55
C GLY A 9 -3.02 -6.39 -9.53
N ASN A 10 -2.64 -7.59 -9.95
CA ASN A 10 -3.56 -8.74 -10.01
C ASN A 10 -4.03 -9.24 -8.62
N ALA A 11 -3.28 -8.97 -7.56
CA ALA A 11 -3.57 -9.44 -6.20
C ALA A 11 -3.93 -8.32 -5.22
N LEU A 12 -3.27 -7.16 -5.33
CA LEU A 12 -3.45 -5.99 -4.45
C LEU A 12 -3.43 -4.70 -5.27
N THR A 13 -4.23 -3.72 -4.83
CA THR A 13 -4.13 -2.33 -5.27
C THR A 13 -3.21 -1.57 -4.31
N VAL A 14 -2.25 -0.83 -4.86
CA VAL A 14 -1.38 0.10 -4.11
C VAL A 14 -1.95 1.50 -4.31
N GLU A 15 -2.23 2.17 -3.21
CA GLU A 15 -2.86 3.50 -3.19
C GLU A 15 -2.01 4.47 -2.38
N TRP A 16 -2.07 5.75 -2.76
CA TRP A 16 -1.48 6.82 -1.96
C TRP A 16 -2.39 7.14 -0.79
N PHE A 17 -1.84 7.15 0.41
CA PHE A 17 -2.57 7.57 1.60
C PHE A 17 -2.59 9.10 1.69
N PHE A 18 -3.76 9.66 2.00
CA PHE A 18 -3.94 11.09 2.23
C PHE A 18 -4.38 11.33 3.67
N ASP A 19 -3.84 12.37 4.29
CA ASP A 19 -4.31 12.85 5.57
C ASP A 19 -5.67 13.57 5.45
N GLU A 20 -6.20 14.02 6.59
CA GLU A 20 -7.45 14.78 6.67
C GLU A 20 -7.40 16.15 5.97
N ASN A 21 -6.20 16.66 5.66
CA ASN A 21 -5.98 17.90 4.93
C ASN A 21 -5.78 17.67 3.42
N GLY A 22 -5.75 16.41 2.97
CA GLY A 22 -5.52 16.05 1.57
C GLY A 22 -4.06 16.06 1.14
N ASN A 23 -3.11 15.94 2.08
CA ASN A 23 -1.68 15.81 1.80
C ASN A 23 -1.27 14.34 1.80
N SER A 24 -0.26 14.00 0.97
CA SER A 24 0.32 12.66 0.95
C SER A 24 1.84 12.74 0.94
N ASP A 25 2.45 12.62 2.12
CA ASP A 25 3.91 12.59 2.27
C ASP A 25 4.57 11.54 1.36
N SER A 26 3.90 10.40 1.17
CA SER A 26 4.38 9.33 0.30
C SER A 26 4.37 9.70 -1.19
N LEU A 27 3.34 10.44 -1.63
CA LEU A 27 3.25 10.92 -3.01
C LEU A 27 4.26 12.04 -3.23
N ASP A 28 4.33 13.01 -2.31
CA ASP A 28 5.27 14.13 -2.37
C ASP A 28 6.72 13.62 -2.44
N TYR A 29 7.05 12.63 -1.60
CA TYR A 29 8.35 11.97 -1.66
C TYR A 29 8.58 11.32 -3.03
N PHE A 30 7.62 10.54 -3.54
CA PHE A 30 7.75 9.90 -4.84
C PHE A 30 7.95 10.91 -5.96
N GLU A 31 7.23 12.04 -5.94
CA GLU A 31 7.35 13.10 -6.94
C GLU A 31 8.70 13.80 -6.91
N SER A 32 9.32 13.92 -5.72
CA SER A 32 10.67 14.49 -5.55
C SER A 32 11.81 13.61 -6.10
N LEU A 33 11.54 12.33 -6.37
CA LEU A 33 12.57 11.38 -6.84
C LEU A 33 12.99 11.64 -8.29
N SER A 34 14.24 11.29 -8.61
CA SER A 34 14.70 11.19 -10.00
C SER A 34 13.95 10.10 -10.77
N ASP A 35 13.88 10.20 -12.10
CA ASP A 35 13.21 9.20 -12.93
C ASP A 35 13.75 7.77 -12.72
N ALA A 36 15.05 7.64 -12.47
CA ALA A 36 15.67 6.35 -12.18
C ALA A 36 15.16 5.75 -10.85
N GLN A 37 14.95 6.57 -9.84
CA GLN A 37 14.39 6.15 -8.56
C GLN A 37 12.88 5.88 -8.67
N LYS A 38 12.13 6.74 -9.36
CA LYS A 38 10.70 6.51 -9.65
C LYS A 38 10.47 5.16 -10.33
N ARG A 39 11.28 4.80 -11.33
CA ARG A 39 11.22 3.48 -11.98
C ARG A 39 11.41 2.33 -11.00
N LYS A 40 12.36 2.43 -10.06
CA LYS A 40 12.57 1.41 -9.02
C LYS A 40 11.36 1.30 -8.09
N THR A 41 10.78 2.42 -7.68
CA THR A 41 9.58 2.46 -6.84
C THR A 41 8.38 1.82 -7.55
N LEU A 42 8.16 2.12 -8.83
CA LEU A 42 7.09 1.50 -9.62
C LEU A 42 7.29 -0.02 -9.80
N MET A 43 8.53 -0.49 -9.95
CA MET A 43 8.82 -1.93 -9.95
C MET A 43 8.46 -2.60 -8.62
N LEU A 44 8.69 -1.90 -7.50
CA LEU A 44 8.28 -2.38 -6.18
C LEU A 44 6.76 -2.45 -6.07
N PHE A 45 6.04 -1.41 -6.50
CA PHE A 45 4.57 -1.40 -6.51
C PHE A 45 4.01 -2.54 -7.34
N ARG A 46 4.57 -2.77 -8.54
CA ARG A 46 4.23 -3.92 -9.36
C ARG A 46 4.45 -5.24 -8.62
N ARG A 47 5.59 -5.41 -7.96
CA ARG A 47 5.89 -6.64 -7.22
C ARG A 47 4.92 -6.86 -6.07
N MET A 48 4.54 -5.81 -5.35
CA MET A 48 3.56 -5.90 -4.26
C MET A 48 2.15 -6.18 -4.77
N GLY A 49 1.75 -5.47 -5.85
CA GLY A 49 0.42 -5.59 -6.45
C GLY A 49 0.19 -6.93 -7.13
N ASP A 50 1.16 -7.43 -7.89
CA ASP A 50 1.00 -8.68 -8.67
C ASP A 50 1.24 -9.95 -7.83
N PHE A 51 2.17 -9.90 -6.86
CA PHE A 51 2.58 -11.09 -6.09
C PHE A 51 2.11 -11.07 -4.63
N GLY A 52 1.13 -10.22 -4.32
CA GLY A 52 0.53 -10.13 -3.00
C GLY A 52 0.28 -11.52 -2.40
N LYS A 53 0.88 -11.77 -1.22
CA LYS A 53 0.68 -12.98 -0.40
C LYS A 53 1.20 -14.34 -0.91
N ASN A 54 2.28 -14.41 -1.68
CA ASN A 54 3.04 -15.67 -1.84
C ASN A 54 3.92 -16.05 -0.62
N HIS A 55 3.45 -15.80 0.61
CA HIS A 55 4.05 -16.30 1.85
C HIS A 55 2.94 -16.96 2.68
N LYS A 56 2.93 -18.30 2.75
CA LYS A 56 1.95 -19.13 3.47
C LYS A 56 1.76 -18.82 4.98
N ASN A 57 2.43 -17.79 5.53
CA ASN A 57 2.54 -17.55 6.97
C ASN A 57 1.91 -16.23 7.45
N TYR A 58 1.21 -15.45 6.62
CA TYR A 58 0.64 -14.17 7.07
C TYR A 58 -0.73 -14.29 7.78
N GLN A 59 -1.29 -15.49 7.92
CA GLN A 59 -2.59 -15.70 8.57
C GLN A 59 -2.49 -16.07 10.06
N LYS A 60 -1.78 -15.27 10.86
CA LYS A 60 -1.84 -15.38 12.33
C LYS A 60 -1.82 -14.03 13.04
N ARG A 61 -2.63 -13.07 12.59
CA ARG A 61 -3.08 -11.95 13.45
C ARG A 61 -4.54 -11.61 13.16
N LYS A 62 -5.45 -12.49 13.58
CA LYS A 62 -6.84 -12.14 13.88
C LYS A 62 -7.30 -12.95 15.08
N LYS A 63 -7.34 -12.28 16.25
CA LYS A 63 -8.31 -12.41 17.35
C LYS A 63 -7.70 -11.78 18.62
N PHE A 64 -7.80 -10.46 18.71
CA PHE A 64 -8.04 -9.79 19.98
C PHE A 64 -9.31 -8.97 19.78
N SER A 65 -10.44 -9.64 19.90
CA SER A 65 -11.70 -8.98 20.25
C SER A 65 -11.98 -9.41 21.68
N THR A 66 -11.77 -8.47 22.59
CA THR A 66 -12.13 -8.49 24.00
C THR A 66 -13.58 -8.95 24.17
N THR A 67 -13.77 -10.14 24.75
CA THR A 67 -15.00 -10.42 25.53
C THR A 67 -14.66 -10.09 26.97
N ALA A 68 -15.01 -8.87 27.37
CA ALA A 68 -15.29 -8.52 28.74
C ALA A 68 -16.79 -8.18 28.77
N ASN A 69 -17.47 -8.64 29.83
CA ASN A 69 -18.92 -8.68 30.08
C ASN A 69 -19.56 -9.96 29.49
N GLU A 70 -20.12 -10.87 30.27
CA GLU A 70 -20.78 -10.80 31.59
C GLU A 70 -20.26 -11.83 32.60
#